data_AF-A0A968SRD2-F1
#
_entry.id   AF-A0A968SRD2-F1
#
_cell.length_a   1.000
_cell.length_b   1.000
_cell.length_c   1.000
_cell.angle_alpha   90.00
_cell.angle_beta   90.00
_cell.angle_gamma   90.00
#
_symmetry.space_group_name_H-M   'P 1'
#
loop_
_entity.id
_entity.type
_entity.pdbx_description
1 polymer ?
#
loop_
_entity_poly.entity_id
_entity_poly.type
_entity_poly.pdbx_seq_one_letter_code
_entity_poly.pdbx_strand_id
1 'polypeptide(L)'
;MFDIFKNRLEITGILTTVTALRIGAGRSTEPIGSDLPVLKDALGRPIIPGSSFKGAMRSRLESFLRGIDPEFAKDPTELTSSDQFRIINQLKQTHRGDDAALTEALLGVTDLVSQVFGSPWLSGKVQIRDLPVVPGSWFGQYQERDGVAIDRDTETASDGKLYDFQVVPANTPFEFHAVVENAQEWELGLLAIGLHQFETEQIPLGGGRSRGLGVCQLDIVETFWFDLEGDPVRLLSYLQDLTAGSRQPLSPETAASLRQDWVAALITKLRETSPTQPVAAQ
;
A
#
# COMPACT_ATOMS: atom_id res chain seq x y z
N MET A 1 6.18 -14.36 -13.91
CA MET A 1 6.19 -13.90 -12.50
C MET A 1 5.13 -14.60 -11.66
N PHE A 2 3.88 -14.71 -12.13
CA PHE A 2 2.79 -15.44 -11.43
C PHE A 2 2.40 -16.76 -12.11
N ASP A 3 3.21 -17.22 -13.05
CA ASP A 3 3.09 -18.50 -13.76
C ASP A 3 3.26 -19.70 -12.82
N ILE A 4 4.12 -19.58 -11.80
CA ILE A 4 4.37 -20.60 -10.79
C ILE A 4 4.16 -20.00 -9.40
N PHE A 5 3.37 -20.68 -8.56
CA PHE A 5 3.18 -20.33 -7.16
C PHE A 5 4.41 -20.75 -6.34
N LYS A 6 5.00 -19.80 -5.60
CA LYS A 6 6.21 -19.99 -4.80
C LYS A 6 5.97 -19.74 -3.33
N ASN A 7 5.37 -18.60 -3.00
CA ASN A 7 5.10 -18.24 -1.61
C ASN A 7 3.90 -17.31 -1.52
N ARG A 8 3.32 -17.25 -0.32
CA ARG A 8 2.17 -16.42 0.00
C ARG A 8 2.19 -15.96 1.44
N LEU A 9 2.02 -14.65 1.61
CA LEU A 9 1.80 -13.97 2.88
C LEU A 9 0.36 -13.45 2.91
N GLU A 10 -0.41 -13.83 3.92
CA GLU A 10 -1.71 -13.23 4.22
C GLU A 10 -1.62 -12.52 5.58
N ILE A 11 -2.10 -11.28 5.62
CA ILE A 11 -2.12 -10.46 6.84
C ILE A 11 -3.53 -9.95 7.05
N THR A 12 -4.08 -10.20 8.23
CA THR A 12 -5.35 -9.64 8.67
C THR A 12 -5.13 -8.74 9.88
N GLY A 13 -5.97 -7.72 10.01
CA GLY A 13 -5.86 -6.77 11.10
C GLY A 13 -7.02 -5.81 11.17
N ILE A 14 -6.91 -4.85 12.07
CA ILE A 14 -7.86 -3.75 12.20
C ILE A 14 -7.11 -2.44 12.00
N LEU A 15 -7.58 -1.62 11.07
CA LEU A 15 -7.11 -0.25 10.90
C LEU A 15 -8.08 0.69 11.61
N THR A 16 -7.62 1.35 12.67
CA THR A 16 -8.43 2.29 13.45
C THR A 16 -8.06 3.72 13.11
N THR A 17 -9.05 4.57 12.86
CA THR A 17 -8.80 6.01 12.69
C THR A 17 -8.40 6.63 14.03
N VAL A 18 -7.22 7.24 14.12
CA VAL A 18 -6.78 7.97 15.32
C VAL A 18 -7.34 9.40 15.29
N THR A 19 -7.31 10.03 14.10
CA THR A 19 -8.01 11.29 13.85
C THR A 19 -9.11 11.09 12.81
N ALA A 20 -10.02 12.07 12.71
CA ALA A 20 -11.10 11.98 11.74
C ALA A 20 -10.55 11.78 10.31
N LEU A 21 -11.19 10.91 9.55
CA LEU A 21 -10.71 10.45 8.26
C LEU A 21 -11.60 10.99 7.13
N ARG A 22 -10.97 11.57 6.11
CA ARG A 22 -11.67 12.05 4.90
C ARG A 22 -11.21 11.26 3.68
N ILE A 23 -12.03 10.33 3.21
CA ILE A 23 -11.80 9.65 1.93
C ILE A 23 -12.78 10.20 0.92
N GLY A 24 -12.31 11.07 0.04
CA GLY A 24 -13.18 11.74 -0.93
C GLY A 24 -13.57 10.81 -2.08
N ALA A 25 -14.86 10.80 -2.44
CA ALA A 25 -15.37 10.17 -3.65
C ALA A 25 -15.32 11.09 -4.89
N GLY A 26 -14.86 12.33 -4.73
CA GLY A 26 -15.03 13.42 -5.69
C GLY A 26 -15.88 14.56 -5.09
N ARG A 27 -16.17 15.61 -5.87
CA ARG A 27 -17.16 16.63 -5.47
C ARG A 27 -18.56 16.07 -5.68
N SER A 28 -19.45 16.30 -4.72
CA SER A 28 -20.87 15.98 -4.91
C SER A 28 -21.51 16.98 -5.88
N THR A 29 -22.47 16.51 -6.68
CA THR A 29 -23.38 17.36 -7.44
C THR A 29 -24.78 17.39 -6.83
N GLU A 30 -24.97 16.76 -5.66
CA GLU A 30 -26.26 16.72 -4.98
C GLU A 30 -26.61 18.11 -4.40
N PRO A 31 -27.82 18.64 -4.65
CA PRO A 31 -28.19 19.99 -4.21
C PRO A 31 -28.33 20.16 -2.69
N ILE A 32 -28.45 19.08 -1.92
CA ILE A 32 -28.76 19.06 -0.47
C ILE A 32 -27.72 18.23 0.32
N GLY A 33 -26.59 17.88 -0.29
CA GLY A 33 -25.51 17.12 0.35
C GLY A 33 -24.28 17.99 0.62
N SER A 34 -23.33 17.47 1.41
CA SER A 34 -22.03 18.13 1.57
C SER A 34 -21.32 18.25 0.22
N ASP A 35 -20.59 19.36 0.03
CA ASP A 35 -19.77 19.63 -1.16
C ASP A 35 -18.75 18.50 -1.42
N LEU A 36 -18.26 17.89 -0.34
CA LEU A 36 -17.16 16.94 -0.33
C LEU A 36 -17.50 15.72 0.53
N PRO A 37 -18.29 14.76 0.00
CA PRO A 37 -18.74 13.59 0.74
C PRO A 37 -17.61 12.57 0.94
N VAL A 38 -17.77 11.75 1.98
CA VAL A 38 -16.95 10.56 2.20
C VAL A 38 -17.42 9.44 1.27
N LEU A 39 -16.48 8.63 0.77
CA LEU A 39 -16.76 7.42 0.01
C LEU A 39 -17.48 6.37 0.88
N LYS A 40 -18.57 5.82 0.34
CA LYS A 40 -19.45 4.90 1.05
C LYS A 40 -19.64 3.61 0.25
N ASP A 41 -19.91 2.52 0.95
CA ASP A 41 -20.38 1.27 0.35
C ASP A 41 -21.86 1.38 -0.07
N ALA A 42 -22.39 0.31 -0.68
CA ALA A 42 -23.79 0.26 -1.13
C ALA A 42 -24.82 0.38 0.03
N LEU A 43 -24.39 0.25 1.28
CA LEU A 43 -25.21 0.40 2.49
C LEU A 43 -24.99 1.76 3.17
N GLY A 44 -24.26 2.69 2.54
CA GLY A 44 -24.01 4.03 3.06
C GLY A 44 -22.99 4.07 4.21
N ARG A 45 -22.20 3.01 4.41
CA ARG A 45 -21.16 2.92 5.44
C ARG A 45 -19.83 3.37 4.86
N PRO A 46 -18.92 4.00 5.63
CA PRO A 46 -17.64 4.42 5.08
C PRO A 46 -16.81 3.21 4.68
N ILE A 47 -16.02 3.38 3.62
CA ILE A 47 -15.11 2.37 3.12
C ILE A 47 -13.78 3.03 2.75
N ILE A 48 -12.68 2.37 3.09
CA ILE A 48 -11.34 2.77 2.65
C ILE A 48 -10.97 1.92 1.43
N PRO A 49 -10.78 2.50 0.23
CA PRO A 49 -10.32 1.72 -0.90
C PRO A 49 -8.94 1.13 -0.63
N GLY A 50 -8.75 -0.14 -0.95
CA GLY A 50 -7.46 -0.81 -0.83
C GLY A 50 -6.38 -0.10 -1.66
N SER A 51 -6.79 0.53 -2.78
CA SER A 51 -5.93 1.39 -3.59
C SER A 51 -5.45 2.65 -2.87
N SER A 52 -6.27 3.25 -2.00
CA SER A 52 -5.90 4.43 -1.21
C SER A 52 -4.87 4.07 -0.14
N PHE A 53 -5.09 2.95 0.56
CA PHE A 53 -4.11 2.42 1.52
C PHE A 53 -2.80 2.06 0.81
N LYS A 54 -2.88 1.25 -0.26
CA LYS A 54 -1.72 0.81 -1.04
C LYS A 54 -0.94 1.99 -1.61
N GLY A 55 -1.63 3.01 -2.14
CA GLY A 55 -1.00 4.20 -2.70
C GLY A 55 -0.29 5.06 -1.65
N ALA A 56 -0.89 5.23 -0.46
CA ALA A 56 -0.24 5.96 0.63
C ALA A 56 1.02 5.23 1.13
N MET A 57 0.94 3.91 1.27
CA MET A 57 2.10 3.07 1.59
C MET A 57 3.21 3.18 0.55
N ARG A 58 2.84 3.00 -0.74
CA ARG A 58 3.75 3.10 -1.87
C ARG A 58 4.47 4.44 -1.88
N SER A 59 3.73 5.55 -1.80
CA SER A 59 4.31 6.90 -1.83
C SER A 59 5.30 7.14 -0.68
N ARG A 60 5.01 6.64 0.52
CA ARG A 60 5.93 6.72 1.66
C ARG A 60 7.23 5.95 1.39
N LEU A 61 7.12 4.72 0.89
CA LEU A 61 8.27 3.88 0.57
C LEU A 61 9.10 4.44 -0.58
N GLU A 62 8.48 5.00 -1.64
CA GLU A 62 9.18 5.72 -2.70
C GLU A 62 10.00 6.89 -2.16
N SER A 63 9.49 7.62 -1.17
CA SER A 63 10.22 8.70 -0.53
C SER A 63 11.44 8.21 0.25
N PHE A 64 11.35 7.06 0.92
CA PHE A 64 12.50 6.47 1.61
C PHE A 64 13.56 5.98 0.62
N LEU A 65 13.14 5.25 -0.41
CA LEU A 65 14.06 4.69 -1.39
C LEU A 65 14.76 5.78 -2.20
N ARG A 66 14.04 6.83 -2.65
CA ARG A 66 14.65 8.01 -3.29
C ARG A 66 15.62 8.77 -2.39
N GLY A 67 15.42 8.70 -1.07
CA GLY A 67 16.36 9.27 -0.10
C GLY A 67 17.68 8.50 0.00
N ILE A 68 17.70 7.23 -0.42
CA ILE A 68 18.91 6.39 -0.48
C ILE A 68 19.55 6.50 -1.87
N ASP A 69 18.77 6.24 -2.92
CA ASP A 69 19.18 6.35 -4.31
C ASP A 69 17.95 6.69 -5.17
N PRO A 70 17.97 7.79 -5.96
CA PRO A 70 16.87 8.15 -6.86
C PRO A 70 16.45 7.03 -7.82
N GLU A 71 17.36 6.15 -8.24
CA GLU A 71 17.06 5.05 -9.16
C GLU A 71 16.23 3.93 -8.51
N PHE A 72 16.18 3.84 -7.18
CA PHE A 72 15.41 2.82 -6.48
C PHE A 72 13.90 3.04 -6.55
N ALA A 73 13.46 4.25 -6.85
CA ALA A 73 12.06 4.60 -7.03
C ALA A 73 11.91 5.77 -8.01
N LYS A 74 11.59 5.44 -9.26
CA LYS A 74 11.38 6.40 -10.35
C LYS A 74 10.17 7.28 -10.11
N ASP A 75 10.18 8.46 -10.71
CA ASP A 75 9.02 9.35 -10.66
C ASP A 75 7.81 8.69 -11.35
N PRO A 76 6.60 8.76 -10.77
CA PRO A 76 5.40 8.20 -11.40
C PRO A 76 5.13 8.69 -12.82
N THR A 77 5.54 9.92 -13.16
CA THR A 77 5.36 10.48 -14.51
C THR A 77 6.24 9.76 -15.53
N GLU A 78 7.46 9.36 -15.16
CA GLU A 78 8.36 8.59 -16.01
C GLU A 78 7.79 7.21 -16.35
N LEU A 79 7.10 6.58 -15.39
CA LEU A 79 6.44 5.29 -15.59
C LEU A 79 5.31 5.33 -16.62
N THR A 80 4.79 6.53 -16.92
CA THR A 80 3.71 6.73 -17.90
C THR A 80 4.16 7.48 -19.15
N SER A 81 5.46 7.73 -19.29
CA SER A 81 6.01 8.48 -20.41
C SER A 81 5.97 7.67 -21.71
N SER A 82 5.77 8.35 -22.84
CA SER A 82 5.77 7.74 -24.17
C SER A 82 7.08 7.01 -24.48
N ASP A 83 8.22 7.55 -24.02
CA ASP A 83 9.53 6.92 -24.19
C ASP A 83 9.63 5.60 -23.43
N GLN A 84 9.17 5.58 -22.18
CA GLN A 84 9.15 4.36 -21.39
C GLN A 84 8.25 3.30 -22.03
N PHE A 85 7.05 3.67 -22.51
CA PHE A 85 6.20 2.74 -23.24
C PHE A 85 6.86 2.21 -24.53
N ARG A 86 7.66 3.03 -25.23
CA ARG A 86 8.41 2.58 -26.41
C ARG A 86 9.47 1.54 -26.06
N ILE A 87 10.26 1.77 -25.00
CA ILE A 87 11.26 0.82 -24.50
C ILE A 87 10.60 -0.50 -24.12
N ILE A 88 9.51 -0.44 -23.35
CA ILE A 88 8.78 -1.63 -22.89
C ILE A 88 8.18 -2.42 -24.06
N ASN A 89 7.60 -1.73 -25.05
CA ASN A 89 7.07 -2.39 -26.25
C ASN A 89 8.17 -3.05 -27.08
N GLN A 90 9.36 -2.45 -27.15
CA GLN A 90 10.51 -3.05 -27.82
C GLN A 90 10.97 -4.33 -27.09
N LEU A 91 11.09 -4.30 -25.75
CA LEU A 91 11.43 -5.48 -24.96
C LEU A 91 10.43 -6.63 -25.17
N LYS A 92 9.12 -6.31 -25.16
CA LYS A 92 8.05 -7.28 -25.44
C LYS A 92 8.16 -7.92 -26.83
N GLN A 93 8.64 -7.16 -27.82
CA GLN A 93 8.87 -7.68 -29.17
C GLN A 93 10.15 -8.53 -29.26
N THR A 94 11.24 -8.07 -28.63
CA THR A 94 12.54 -8.77 -28.64
C THR A 94 12.47 -10.13 -27.96
N HIS A 95 11.76 -10.25 -26.84
CA HIS A 95 11.62 -11.50 -26.08
C HIS A 95 10.31 -12.24 -26.38
N ARG A 96 9.74 -12.05 -27.57
CA ARG A 96 8.48 -12.68 -27.94
C ARG A 96 8.62 -14.21 -27.96
N GLY A 97 7.85 -14.88 -27.12
CA GLY A 97 7.86 -16.35 -27.00
C GLY A 97 8.82 -16.91 -25.95
N ASP A 98 9.55 -16.04 -25.24
CA ASP A 98 10.35 -16.39 -24.07
C ASP A 98 9.93 -15.53 -22.87
N ASP A 99 8.94 -16.04 -22.13
CA ASP A 99 8.35 -15.33 -20.99
C ASP A 99 9.34 -15.14 -19.83
N ALA A 100 10.31 -16.05 -19.68
CA ALA A 100 11.32 -15.97 -18.64
C ALA A 100 12.30 -14.82 -18.93
N ALA A 101 12.85 -14.78 -20.15
CA ALA A 101 13.75 -13.70 -20.58
C ALA A 101 13.03 -12.35 -20.60
N LEU A 102 11.75 -12.30 -21.02
CA LEU A 102 10.96 -11.09 -20.96
C LEU A 102 10.78 -10.60 -19.52
N THR A 103 10.48 -11.50 -18.58
CA THR A 103 10.32 -11.15 -17.16
C THR A 103 11.60 -10.56 -16.60
N GLU A 104 12.76 -11.18 -16.86
CA GLU A 104 14.06 -10.69 -16.42
C GLU A 104 14.38 -9.30 -16.99
N ALA A 105 14.17 -9.10 -18.29
CA ALA A 105 14.37 -7.81 -18.93
C ALA A 105 13.45 -6.71 -18.37
N LEU A 106 12.17 -7.01 -18.12
CA LEU A 106 11.22 -6.07 -17.53
C LEU A 106 11.61 -5.71 -16.09
N LEU A 107 12.07 -6.68 -15.29
CA LEU A 107 12.58 -6.43 -13.95
C LEU A 107 13.81 -5.50 -13.97
N GLY A 108 14.72 -5.69 -14.91
CA GLY A 108 15.93 -4.87 -15.04
C GLY A 108 15.68 -3.39 -15.34
N VAL A 109 14.54 -3.04 -15.94
CA VAL A 109 14.18 -1.64 -16.25
C VAL A 109 13.17 -1.02 -15.28
N THR A 110 12.62 -1.84 -14.37
CA THR A 110 11.59 -1.43 -13.40
C THR A 110 12.22 -1.16 -12.04
N ASP A 111 11.89 -0.02 -11.44
CA ASP A 111 12.40 0.35 -10.11
C ASP A 111 11.92 -0.61 -9.01
N LEU A 112 12.63 -0.64 -7.88
CA LEU A 112 12.40 -1.60 -6.81
C LEU A 112 10.97 -1.51 -6.23
N VAL A 113 10.42 -0.30 -6.09
CA VAL A 113 9.06 -0.14 -5.57
C VAL A 113 8.04 -0.66 -6.58
N SER A 114 8.19 -0.34 -7.86
CA SER A 114 7.30 -0.82 -8.91
C SER A 114 7.35 -2.34 -9.11
N GLN A 115 8.47 -3.00 -8.79
CA GLN A 115 8.54 -4.47 -8.78
C GLN A 115 7.59 -5.09 -7.74
N VAL A 116 7.38 -4.41 -6.61
CA VAL A 116 6.51 -4.87 -5.52
C VAL A 116 5.06 -4.41 -5.72
N PHE A 117 4.85 -3.13 -6.01
CA PHE A 117 3.52 -2.52 -6.07
C PHE A 117 2.86 -2.62 -7.45
N GLY A 118 3.65 -2.91 -8.49
CA GLY A 118 3.23 -3.01 -9.89
C GLY A 118 3.51 -1.75 -10.70
N SER A 119 3.47 -1.91 -12.01
CA SER A 119 3.57 -0.87 -13.03
C SER A 119 2.62 -1.19 -14.21
N PRO A 120 2.44 -0.30 -15.20
CA PRO A 120 1.60 -0.60 -16.36
C PRO A 120 1.99 -1.85 -17.17
N TRP A 121 3.22 -2.34 -17.01
CA TRP A 121 3.74 -3.53 -17.69
C TRP A 121 4.06 -4.70 -16.77
N LEU A 122 3.96 -4.51 -15.45
CA LEU A 122 4.29 -5.51 -14.45
C LEU A 122 3.18 -5.59 -13.40
N SER A 123 2.61 -6.77 -13.22
CA SER A 123 1.63 -6.98 -12.16
C SER A 123 2.30 -6.83 -10.78
N GLY A 124 1.65 -6.10 -9.88
CA GLY A 124 2.12 -5.98 -8.50
C GLY A 124 1.94 -7.29 -7.74
N LYS A 125 2.79 -7.49 -6.73
CA LYS A 125 2.78 -8.65 -5.83
C LYS A 125 1.85 -8.48 -4.64
N VAL A 126 1.48 -7.24 -4.36
CA VAL A 126 0.69 -6.85 -3.19
C VAL A 126 -0.74 -6.53 -3.57
N GLN A 127 -1.68 -7.20 -2.93
CA GLN A 127 -3.11 -6.97 -3.05
C GLN A 127 -3.64 -6.55 -1.68
N ILE A 128 -4.31 -5.40 -1.64
CA ILE A 128 -4.97 -4.90 -0.43
C ILE A 128 -6.46 -4.83 -0.77
N ARG A 129 -7.27 -5.53 0.01
CA ARG A 129 -8.73 -5.46 -0.16
C ARG A 129 -9.22 -4.09 0.29
N ASP A 130 -10.38 -3.67 -0.21
CA ASP A 130 -11.07 -2.54 0.39
C ASP A 130 -11.35 -2.85 1.86
N LEU A 131 -11.21 -1.84 2.72
CA LEU A 131 -11.35 -1.98 4.15
C LEU A 131 -12.76 -1.48 4.53
N PRO A 132 -13.73 -2.37 4.74
CA PRO A 132 -15.04 -1.99 5.27
C PRO A 132 -14.92 -1.68 6.76
N VAL A 133 -15.86 -0.88 7.30
CA VAL A 133 -15.97 -0.73 8.76
C VAL A 133 -16.30 -2.08 9.39
N VAL A 134 -15.67 -2.37 10.53
CA VAL A 134 -15.94 -3.58 11.32
C VAL A 134 -17.45 -3.67 11.63
N PRO A 135 -18.11 -4.80 11.34
CA PRO A 135 -19.54 -4.97 11.59
C PRO A 135 -19.93 -4.60 13.03
N GLY A 136 -21.01 -3.82 13.17
CA GLY A 136 -21.52 -3.38 14.47
C GLY A 136 -20.79 -2.18 15.10
N SER A 137 -19.66 -1.73 14.55
CA SER A 137 -18.96 -0.54 15.07
C SER A 137 -19.43 0.78 14.44
N TRP A 138 -20.15 0.72 13.30
CA TRP A 138 -20.69 1.91 12.63
C TRP A 138 -22.05 2.33 13.19
N PHE A 139 -22.13 3.56 13.70
CA PHE A 139 -23.36 4.14 14.27
C PHE A 139 -24.12 5.08 13.31
N GLY A 140 -23.75 5.09 12.03
CA GLY A 140 -24.51 5.80 10.99
C GLY A 140 -24.28 7.31 10.91
N GLN A 141 -23.31 7.86 11.63
CA GLN A 141 -23.08 9.32 11.65
C GLN A 141 -21.71 9.70 11.10
N TYR A 142 -21.74 10.58 10.10
CA TYR A 142 -20.59 11.33 9.64
C TYR A 142 -20.50 12.65 10.41
N GLN A 143 -19.30 13.18 10.58
CA GLN A 143 -19.11 14.52 11.10
C GLN A 143 -19.01 15.50 9.93
N GLU A 144 -19.82 16.55 9.97
CA GLU A 144 -19.68 17.71 9.08
C GLU A 144 -18.65 18.67 9.68
N ARG A 145 -17.75 19.19 8.83
CA ARG A 145 -16.76 20.19 9.23
C ARG A 145 -16.69 21.30 8.20
N ASP A 146 -16.55 22.53 8.69
CA ASP A 146 -16.36 23.70 7.83
C ASP A 146 -14.90 23.92 7.48
N GLY A 147 -14.66 24.33 6.23
CA GLY A 147 -13.40 24.85 5.74
C GLY A 147 -13.56 26.31 5.30
N VAL A 148 -12.64 27.17 5.73
CA VAL A 148 -12.54 28.56 5.26
C VAL A 148 -11.22 28.73 4.53
N ALA A 149 -11.24 29.27 3.31
CA ALA A 149 -10.04 29.80 2.68
C ALA A 149 -9.92 31.30 2.96
N ILE A 150 -8.86 31.67 3.67
CA ILE A 150 -8.53 33.07 3.98
C ILE A 150 -7.58 33.59 2.91
N ASP A 151 -7.91 34.74 2.34
CA ASP A 151 -7.01 35.49 1.48
C ASP A 151 -5.98 36.21 2.37
N ARG A 152 -4.69 35.97 2.13
CA ARG A 152 -3.61 36.53 2.96
C ARG A 152 -3.34 38.00 2.67
N ASP A 153 -3.69 38.49 1.49
CA ASP A 153 -3.44 39.88 1.09
C ASP A 153 -4.55 40.80 1.61
N THR A 154 -5.79 40.31 1.63
CA THR A 154 -6.95 41.07 2.11
C THR A 154 -7.33 40.76 3.55
N GLU A 155 -6.66 39.79 4.20
CA GLU A 155 -6.96 39.27 5.55
C GLU A 155 -8.44 38.92 5.78
N THR A 156 -9.18 38.67 4.70
CA THR A 156 -10.61 38.35 4.74
C THR A 156 -10.87 36.92 4.29
N ALA A 157 -12.01 36.36 4.71
CA ALA A 157 -12.51 35.14 4.10
C ALA A 157 -12.70 35.42 2.60
N SER A 158 -12.08 34.61 1.73
CA SER A 158 -12.32 34.72 0.30
C SER A 158 -13.82 34.50 0.04
N ASP A 159 -14.47 35.46 -0.62
CA ASP A 159 -15.87 35.37 -1.02
C ASP A 159 -16.13 34.05 -1.78
N GLY A 160 -17.12 33.27 -1.34
CA GLY A 160 -17.50 31.99 -1.96
C GLY A 160 -16.55 30.81 -1.72
N LYS A 161 -15.61 30.88 -0.76
CA LYS A 161 -14.72 29.75 -0.41
C LYS A 161 -14.97 29.13 0.97
N LEU A 162 -16.15 29.35 1.54
CA LEU A 162 -16.68 28.48 2.59
C LEU A 162 -17.12 27.17 1.92
N TYR A 163 -16.63 26.04 2.40
CA TYR A 163 -17.09 24.72 1.96
C TYR A 163 -17.21 23.81 3.17
N ASP A 164 -18.20 22.92 3.15
CA ASP A 164 -18.28 21.86 4.13
C ASP A 164 -17.61 20.59 3.59
N PHE A 165 -17.27 19.68 4.51
CA PHE A 165 -16.82 18.35 4.13
C PHE A 165 -17.19 17.33 5.20
N GLN A 166 -17.58 16.16 4.74
CA GLN A 166 -17.82 15.02 5.61
C GLN A 166 -16.49 14.36 6.00
N VAL A 167 -16.44 13.91 7.26
CA VAL A 167 -15.39 13.03 7.76
C VAL A 167 -15.97 11.86 8.53
N VAL A 168 -15.27 10.74 8.45
CA VAL A 168 -15.46 9.61 9.36
C VAL A 168 -14.89 10.01 10.73
N PRO A 169 -15.64 9.83 11.83
CA PRO A 169 -15.14 10.05 13.18
C PRO A 169 -13.82 9.32 13.47
N ALA A 170 -13.03 9.89 14.39
CA ALA A 170 -11.95 9.15 15.03
C ALA A 170 -12.49 7.92 15.78
N ASN A 171 -11.61 6.96 16.05
CA ASN A 171 -11.88 5.66 16.66
C ASN A 171 -12.86 4.78 15.87
N THR A 172 -12.89 4.93 14.55
CA THR A 172 -13.67 4.05 13.66
C THR A 172 -12.77 2.92 13.17
N PRO A 173 -13.07 1.66 13.50
CA PRO A 173 -12.26 0.52 13.08
C PRO A 173 -12.70 -0.02 11.71
N PHE A 174 -11.72 -0.37 10.88
CA PHE A 174 -11.90 -0.96 9.56
C PHE A 174 -11.17 -2.30 9.45
N GLU A 175 -11.77 -3.27 8.78
CA GLU A 175 -11.15 -4.58 8.54
C GLU A 175 -10.00 -4.45 7.53
N PHE A 176 -8.79 -4.85 7.92
CA PHE A 176 -7.63 -4.86 7.04
C PHE A 176 -7.34 -6.28 6.56
N HIS A 177 -7.10 -6.42 5.26
CA HIS A 177 -6.69 -7.69 4.66
C HIS A 177 -5.72 -7.44 3.49
N ALA A 178 -4.49 -7.93 3.63
CA ALA A 178 -3.47 -7.89 2.60
C ALA A 178 -3.00 -9.29 2.20
N VAL A 179 -2.72 -9.47 0.91
CA VAL A 179 -2.12 -10.68 0.34
C VAL A 179 -0.89 -10.28 -0.45
N VAL A 180 0.19 -11.01 -0.24
CA VAL A 180 1.41 -10.90 -1.03
C VAL A 180 1.73 -12.27 -1.61
N GLU A 181 2.01 -12.34 -2.90
CA GLU A 181 2.36 -13.59 -3.58
C GLU A 181 3.66 -13.47 -4.36
N ASN A 182 4.44 -14.55 -4.35
CA ASN A 182 5.69 -14.68 -5.11
C ASN A 182 6.68 -13.53 -4.84
N ALA A 183 6.73 -13.06 -3.60
CA ALA A 183 7.64 -12.02 -3.16
C ALA A 183 8.96 -12.62 -2.67
N GLN A 184 10.06 -11.98 -3.04
CA GLN A 184 11.38 -12.22 -2.50
C GLN A 184 11.47 -11.59 -1.10
N GLU A 185 12.43 -12.07 -0.29
CA GLU A 185 12.57 -11.60 1.11
C GLU A 185 12.78 -10.09 1.20
N TRP A 186 13.55 -9.48 0.30
CA TRP A 186 13.74 -8.02 0.29
C TRP A 186 12.45 -7.27 -0.03
N GLU A 187 11.57 -7.84 -0.87
CA GLU A 187 10.26 -7.26 -1.21
C GLU A 187 9.32 -7.33 -0.01
N LEU A 188 9.34 -8.45 0.72
CA LEU A 188 8.64 -8.60 2.00
C LEU A 188 9.18 -7.63 3.04
N GLY A 189 10.49 -7.36 3.05
CA GLY A 189 11.12 -6.38 3.93
C GLY A 189 10.63 -4.96 3.65
N LEU A 190 10.47 -4.61 2.38
CA LEU A 190 9.92 -3.31 1.96
C LEU A 190 8.48 -3.15 2.46
N LEU A 191 7.68 -4.21 2.39
CA LEU A 191 6.31 -4.22 2.89
C LEU A 191 6.23 -4.20 4.40
N ALA A 192 7.11 -4.92 5.11
CA ALA A 192 7.21 -4.88 6.55
C ALA A 192 7.46 -3.46 7.06
N ILE A 193 8.37 -2.70 6.42
CA ILE A 193 8.58 -1.28 6.73
C ILE A 193 7.30 -0.47 6.46
N GLY A 194 6.65 -0.68 5.32
CA GLY A 194 5.42 0.03 4.96
C GLY A 194 4.28 -0.17 5.96
N LEU A 195 4.05 -1.42 6.38
CA LEU A 195 3.05 -1.77 7.39
C LEU A 195 3.41 -1.20 8.77
N HIS A 196 4.70 -1.25 9.13
CA HIS A 196 5.17 -0.70 10.40
C HIS A 196 4.93 0.81 10.51
N GLN A 197 4.98 1.54 9.39
CA GLN A 197 4.61 2.95 9.37
C GLN A 197 3.11 3.20 9.69
N PHE A 198 2.22 2.25 9.43
CA PHE A 198 0.82 2.34 9.89
C PHE A 198 0.66 1.90 11.34
N GLU A 199 1.38 0.86 11.79
CA GLU A 199 1.40 0.46 13.22
C GLU A 199 1.86 1.62 14.12
N THR A 200 2.76 2.48 13.61
CA THR A 200 3.35 3.64 14.31
C THR A 200 2.74 4.99 13.92
N GLU A 201 1.57 5.00 13.26
CA GLU A 201 0.79 6.21 12.96
C GLU A 201 1.48 7.24 12.04
N GLN A 202 2.47 6.82 11.24
CA GLN A 202 3.31 7.69 10.42
C GLN A 202 2.72 8.00 9.02
N ILE A 203 1.76 7.21 8.55
CA ILE A 203 1.13 7.40 7.23
C ILE A 203 -0.31 7.87 7.40
N PRO A 204 -0.61 9.15 7.10
CA PRO A 204 -1.97 9.62 7.08
C PRO A 204 -2.68 9.25 5.76
N LEU A 205 -3.96 8.89 5.85
CA LEU A 205 -4.82 8.51 4.73
C LEU A 205 -5.78 9.63 4.33
N GLY A 206 -6.12 9.68 3.04
CA GLY A 206 -7.17 10.55 2.53
C GLY A 206 -6.78 12.04 2.39
N GLY A 207 -7.80 12.90 2.47
CA GLY A 207 -7.70 14.36 2.29
C GLY A 207 -7.51 15.11 3.61
N GLY A 208 -6.90 16.30 3.54
CA GLY A 208 -6.72 17.16 4.71
C GLY A 208 -5.62 16.72 5.69
N ARG A 209 -4.69 15.87 5.22
CA ARG A 209 -3.56 15.31 5.99
C ARG A 209 -2.72 16.38 6.71
N SER A 210 -2.40 17.49 6.03
CA SER A 210 -1.67 18.62 6.61
C SER A 210 -2.46 19.45 7.63
N ARG A 211 -3.76 19.17 7.81
CA ARG A 211 -4.65 19.82 8.78
C ARG A 211 -5.04 18.89 9.93
N GLY A 212 -4.29 17.79 10.12
CA GLY A 212 -4.47 16.85 11.22
C GLY A 212 -5.49 15.73 10.98
N LEU A 213 -5.98 15.57 9.74
CA LEU A 213 -6.91 14.48 9.39
C LEU A 213 -6.17 13.21 8.93
N GLY A 214 -6.83 12.07 9.10
CA GLY A 214 -6.48 10.82 8.43
C GLY A 214 -5.37 10.01 9.09
N VAL A 215 -4.93 10.36 10.31
CA VAL A 215 -4.01 9.51 11.07
C VAL A 215 -4.74 8.22 11.42
N CYS A 216 -4.12 7.08 11.13
CA CYS A 216 -4.68 5.76 11.37
C CYS A 216 -3.61 4.87 11.99
N GLN A 217 -4.03 3.93 12.84
CA GLN A 217 -3.19 2.90 13.44
C GLN A 217 -3.61 1.53 12.92
N LEU A 218 -2.67 0.73 12.45
CA LEU A 218 -2.91 -0.65 12.05
C LEU A 218 -2.51 -1.60 13.18
N ASP A 219 -3.45 -2.43 13.62
CA ASP A 219 -3.21 -3.55 14.52
C ASP A 219 -3.28 -4.85 13.71
N ILE A 220 -2.13 -5.50 13.50
CA ILE A 220 -2.07 -6.82 12.84
C ILE A 220 -2.52 -7.89 13.83
N VAL A 221 -3.55 -8.66 13.44
CA VAL A 221 -4.14 -9.71 14.28
C VAL A 221 -3.63 -11.08 13.89
N GLU A 222 -3.65 -11.42 12.60
CA GLU A 222 -3.17 -12.71 12.11
C GLU A 222 -2.21 -12.53 10.95
N THR A 223 -1.22 -13.41 10.88
CA THR A 223 -0.28 -13.49 9.77
C THR A 223 -0.12 -14.95 9.40
N PHE A 224 -0.35 -15.28 8.13
CA PHE A 224 -0.13 -16.61 7.58
C PHE A 224 0.99 -16.52 6.56
N TRP A 225 1.98 -17.40 6.68
CA TRP A 225 3.10 -17.47 5.76
C TRP A 225 3.25 -18.88 5.24
N PHE A 226 3.42 -18.99 3.92
CA PHE A 226 3.79 -20.23 3.26
C PHE A 226 4.90 -19.93 2.25
N ASP A 227 5.96 -20.74 2.30
CA ASP A 227 6.97 -20.81 1.25
C ASP A 227 7.15 -22.26 0.81
N LEU A 228 7.20 -22.45 -0.51
CA LEU A 228 7.47 -23.72 -1.17
C LEU A 228 8.86 -24.24 -0.81
N GLU A 229 9.85 -23.35 -0.67
CA GLU A 229 11.26 -23.69 -0.46
C GLU A 229 11.81 -24.73 -1.46
N GLY A 230 11.22 -24.77 -2.66
CA GLY A 230 11.55 -25.75 -3.70
C GLY A 230 11.05 -27.17 -3.44
N ASP A 231 10.23 -27.41 -2.42
CA ASP A 231 9.65 -28.71 -2.08
C ASP A 231 8.16 -28.81 -2.49
N PRO A 232 7.83 -29.56 -3.56
CA PRO A 232 6.45 -29.75 -3.99
C PRO A 232 5.55 -30.42 -2.94
N VAL A 233 6.10 -31.22 -2.03
CA VAL A 233 5.31 -31.90 -0.98
C VAL A 233 4.71 -30.87 -0.03
N ARG A 234 5.45 -29.80 0.30
CA ARG A 234 4.94 -28.69 1.12
C ARG A 234 3.74 -28.01 0.47
N LEU A 235 3.77 -27.83 -0.84
CA LEU A 235 2.63 -27.26 -1.57
C LEU A 235 1.40 -28.17 -1.50
N LEU A 236 1.58 -29.48 -1.65
CA LEU A 236 0.47 -30.43 -1.52
C LEU A 236 -0.18 -30.36 -0.13
N SER A 237 0.62 -30.32 0.94
CA SER A 237 0.13 -30.15 2.30
C SER A 237 -0.59 -28.81 2.49
N TYR A 238 -0.01 -27.72 2.00
CA TYR A 238 -0.62 -26.39 2.05
C TYR A 238 -1.98 -26.33 1.33
N LEU A 239 -2.10 -26.98 0.16
CA LEU A 239 -3.37 -27.06 -0.58
C LEU A 239 -4.42 -27.89 0.16
N GLN A 240 -4.02 -28.97 0.85
CA GLN A 240 -4.91 -29.74 1.71
C GLN A 240 -5.41 -28.88 2.87
N ASP A 241 -4.51 -28.19 3.57
CA ASP A 241 -4.85 -27.34 4.71
C ASP A 241 -5.75 -26.16 4.35
N LEU A 242 -5.54 -25.58 3.16
CA LEU A 242 -6.41 -24.54 2.60
C LEU A 242 -7.87 -25.00 2.49
N THR A 243 -8.10 -26.23 2.02
CA THR A 243 -9.46 -26.75 1.84
C THR A 243 -10.09 -27.27 3.13
N ALA A 244 -9.27 -27.77 4.06
CA ALA A 244 -9.72 -28.26 5.36
C ALA A 244 -10.01 -27.12 6.35
N GLY A 245 -9.51 -25.90 6.09
CA GLY A 245 -9.62 -24.78 7.03
C GLY A 245 -8.73 -24.97 8.26
N SER A 246 -7.68 -25.79 8.17
CA SER A 246 -6.76 -26.13 9.26
C SER A 246 -5.58 -25.16 9.39
N ARG A 247 -5.45 -24.17 8.50
CA ARG A 247 -4.37 -23.17 8.55
C ARG A 247 -4.36 -22.47 9.90
N GLN A 248 -3.18 -22.39 10.50
CA GLN A 248 -2.96 -21.65 11.75
C GLN A 248 -2.13 -20.39 11.45
N PRO A 249 -2.44 -19.27 12.11
CA PRO A 249 -1.59 -18.10 12.02
C PRO A 249 -0.23 -18.38 12.68
N LEU A 250 0.79 -17.64 12.22
CA LEU A 250 2.10 -17.66 12.84
C LEU A 250 2.01 -17.23 14.31
N SER A 251 2.87 -17.80 15.15
CA SER A 251 3.07 -17.27 16.50
C SER A 251 3.65 -15.84 16.44
N PRO A 252 3.38 -14.98 17.43
CA PRO A 252 3.94 -13.63 17.46
C PRO A 252 5.48 -13.60 17.38
N GLU A 253 6.15 -14.57 18.01
CA GLU A 253 7.60 -14.70 18.01
C GLU A 253 8.13 -15.04 16.60
N THR A 254 7.49 -16.01 15.94
CA THR A 254 7.84 -16.41 14.56
C THR A 254 7.59 -15.27 13.57
N ALA A 255 6.44 -14.59 13.68
CA ALA A 255 6.12 -13.45 12.84
C ALA A 255 7.11 -12.28 13.05
N ALA A 256 7.54 -12.03 14.29
CA ALA A 256 8.55 -11.02 14.59
C ALA A 256 9.93 -11.38 14.01
N SER A 257 10.36 -12.64 14.14
CA SER A 257 11.62 -13.13 13.55
C SER A 257 11.62 -12.96 12.04
N LEU A 258 10.59 -13.45 11.34
CA LEU A 258 10.49 -13.33 9.89
C LEU A 258 10.51 -11.87 9.42
N ARG A 259 9.82 -10.97 10.13
CA ARG A 259 9.87 -9.53 9.83
C ARG A 259 11.30 -8.98 9.92
N GLN A 260 12.07 -9.39 10.93
CA GLN A 260 13.47 -8.97 11.06
C GLN A 260 14.33 -9.50 9.91
N ASP A 261 14.15 -10.78 9.55
CA ASP A 261 14.88 -11.43 8.45
C ASP A 261 14.59 -10.74 7.11
N TRP A 262 13.32 -10.47 6.81
CA TRP A 262 12.92 -9.76 5.59
C TRP A 262 13.46 -8.33 5.53
N VAL A 263 13.43 -7.59 6.65
CA VAL A 263 14.02 -6.25 6.72
C VAL A 263 15.53 -6.32 6.51
N ALA A 264 16.22 -7.28 7.12
CA ALA A 264 17.65 -7.49 6.90
C ALA A 264 17.96 -7.79 5.42
N ALA A 265 17.18 -8.64 4.76
CA ALA A 265 17.30 -8.92 3.33
C ALA A 265 17.12 -7.66 2.46
N LEU A 266 16.17 -6.78 2.82
CA LEU A 266 16.02 -5.48 2.16
C LEU A 266 17.27 -4.61 2.33
N ILE A 267 17.78 -4.47 3.55
CA ILE A 267 18.97 -3.63 3.80
C ILE A 267 20.17 -4.16 3.02
N THR A 268 20.37 -5.48 2.96
CA THR A 268 21.41 -6.10 2.14
C THR A 268 21.21 -5.76 0.66
N LYS A 269 20.00 -5.95 0.13
CA LYS A 269 19.67 -5.63 -1.27
C LYS A 269 19.96 -4.17 -1.61
N LEU A 270 19.56 -3.23 -0.76
CA LEU A 270 19.79 -1.80 -0.98
C LEU A 270 21.28 -1.44 -0.95
N ARG A 271 22.07 -2.07 -0.07
CA ARG A 271 23.52 -1.85 0.01
C ARG A 271 24.27 -2.41 -1.19
N GLU A 272 23.85 -3.57 -1.70
CA GLU A 272 24.46 -4.18 -2.89
C GLU A 272 24.12 -3.43 -4.18
N THR A 273 22.95 -2.80 -4.23
CA THR A 273 22.46 -2.11 -5.43
C THR A 273 22.90 -0.64 -5.47
N SER A 274 23.28 -0.03 -4.34
CA SER A 274 23.71 1.37 -4.30
C SER A 274 25.19 1.50 -4.72
N PRO A 275 25.52 2.35 -5.71
CA PRO A 275 26.90 2.57 -6.15
C PRO A 275 27.76 3.35 -5.12
N THR A 276 27.13 3.96 -4.12
CA THR A 276 27.81 4.68 -3.04
C THR A 276 28.18 3.74 -1.89
N GLN A 277 29.36 3.13 -1.97
CA GLN A 277 30.05 2.70 -0.74
C GLN A 277 30.25 3.92 0.16
N PRO A 278 30.05 3.80 1.49
CA PRO A 278 30.42 4.88 2.39
C PRO A 278 31.94 5.06 2.33
N VAL A 279 32.38 6.27 2.00
CA VAL A 279 33.72 6.73 2.35
C VAL A 279 33.85 6.52 3.86
N ALA A 280 34.74 5.62 4.26
CA ALA A 280 35.06 5.39 5.65
C ALA A 280 35.35 6.75 6.31
N ALA A 281 34.52 7.12 7.30
CA ALA A 281 34.79 8.29 8.12
C ALA A 281 36.13 8.05 8.85
N GLN A 282 37.11 8.87 8.52
CA GLN A 282 38.35 9.06 9.28
C GLN A 282 38.09 10.02 10.44
#